data_AF-A0A847I0S7-F1
#
_entry.id   AF-A0A847I0S7-F1
#
_cell.length_a   1.000
_cell.length_b   1.000
_cell.length_c   1.000
_cell.angle_alpha   90.00
_cell.angle_beta   90.00
_cell.angle_gamma   90.00
#
_symmetry.space_group_name_H-M   'P 1'
#
loop_
_entity.id
_entity.type
_entity.pdbx_description
1 polymer ?
#
loop_
_entity_poly.entity_id
_entity_poly.type
_entity_poly.pdbx_seq_one_letter_code
_entity_poly.pdbx_strand_id
1 'polypeptide(L)'
;MGSEPAHPDHDACDHSRVTRFEDLRVWQSARRLARGIYRASRTQLLKDDYVLREQMKRAVVSIGSNIAEGYERGTRKQHIEGRYLAKGSAGELRSQILTARDVGLLDERTFTWLYSVCEQCSRQLAMYIAHLQRTQARIRGTKYAGQTLSRASSDAERHPESSSSPPSHLPTLPPSHSSGVIDGSL
;
A
#
# COMPACT_ATOMS: atom_id res chain seq x y z
N MET A 1 -38.96 -39.70 -4.89
CA MET A 1 -37.69 -40.28 -4.40
C MET A 1 -36.60 -39.80 -5.34
N GLY A 2 -35.70 -38.95 -4.83
CA GLY A 2 -34.69 -38.24 -5.60
C GLY A 2 -34.20 -37.05 -4.79
N SER A 3 -33.56 -37.36 -3.66
CA SER A 3 -32.92 -36.40 -2.77
C SER A 3 -31.68 -35.82 -3.45
N GLU A 4 -31.75 -34.53 -3.79
CA GLU A 4 -30.60 -33.74 -4.27
C GLU A 4 -29.69 -33.42 -3.07
N PRO A 5 -28.38 -33.72 -3.15
CA PRO A 5 -27.49 -33.49 -2.02
C PRO A 5 -27.17 -32.01 -1.88
N ALA A 6 -27.17 -31.56 -0.62
CA ALA A 6 -26.81 -30.22 -0.19
C ALA A 6 -25.48 -29.77 -0.82
N HIS A 7 -25.52 -28.60 -1.47
CA HIS A 7 -24.32 -27.84 -1.82
C HIS A 7 -23.57 -27.51 -0.52
N PRO A 8 -22.27 -27.87 -0.39
CA PRO A 8 -21.50 -27.47 0.76
C PRO A 8 -21.22 -25.97 0.72
N ASP A 9 -21.64 -25.29 1.78
CA ASP A 9 -21.22 -23.95 2.16
C ASP A 9 -19.68 -23.87 2.14
N HIS A 10 -19.13 -23.30 1.06
CA HIS A 10 -17.72 -22.96 0.96
C HIS A 10 -17.47 -21.52 1.44
N ASP A 11 -17.93 -21.21 2.66
CA ASP A 11 -17.47 -20.05 3.44
C ASP A 11 -16.32 -20.47 4.37
N ALA A 12 -15.35 -21.19 3.81
CA ALA A 12 -14.05 -21.31 4.43
C ALA A 12 -13.32 -19.98 4.23
N CYS A 13 -13.21 -19.20 5.31
CA CYS A 13 -12.27 -18.08 5.39
C CYS A 13 -10.85 -18.64 5.22
N ASP A 14 -10.41 -18.78 3.97
CA ASP A 14 -9.03 -19.04 3.63
C ASP A 14 -8.23 -17.83 4.12
N HIS A 15 -7.61 -18.00 5.29
CA HIS A 15 -6.55 -17.14 5.79
C HIS A 15 -5.31 -17.35 4.92
N SER A 16 -5.43 -17.05 3.63
CA SER A 16 -4.31 -16.98 2.71
C SER A 16 -3.32 -15.99 3.31
N ARG A 17 -2.15 -16.52 3.70
CA ARG A 17 -1.02 -15.68 4.08
C ARG A 17 -0.72 -14.81 2.87
N VAL A 18 -0.83 -13.49 3.04
CA VAL A 18 -0.45 -12.53 2.00
C VAL A 18 1.05 -12.66 1.76
N THR A 19 1.42 -13.25 0.63
CA THR A 19 2.83 -13.46 0.22
C THR A 19 3.24 -12.59 -0.95
N ARG A 20 2.26 -12.10 -1.71
CA ARG A 20 2.42 -11.18 -2.84
C ARG A 20 1.35 -10.09 -2.81
N PHE A 21 1.56 -8.99 -3.53
CA PHE A 21 0.59 -7.88 -3.52
C PHE A 21 -0.76 -8.29 -4.16
N GLU A 22 -0.77 -9.29 -5.03
CA GLU A 22 -1.97 -9.82 -5.69
C GLU A 22 -2.94 -10.50 -4.72
N ASP A 23 -2.44 -10.97 -3.57
CA ASP A 23 -3.24 -11.55 -2.49
C ASP A 23 -4.04 -10.45 -1.74
N LEU A 24 -3.65 -9.18 -1.88
CA LEU A 24 -4.31 -8.07 -1.21
C LEU A 24 -5.71 -7.86 -1.81
N ARG A 25 -6.76 -8.01 -0.98
CA ARG A 25 -8.15 -7.71 -1.36
C ARG A 25 -8.30 -6.31 -1.99
N VAL A 26 -7.57 -5.32 -1.48
CA VAL A 26 -7.60 -3.95 -2.01
C VAL A 26 -7.00 -3.84 -3.42
N TRP A 27 -5.97 -4.61 -3.72
CA TRP A 27 -5.39 -4.67 -5.05
C TRP A 27 -6.34 -5.37 -6.03
N GLN A 28 -6.98 -6.46 -5.60
CA GLN A 28 -7.97 -7.18 -6.39
C GLN A 28 -9.16 -6.27 -6.77
N SER A 29 -9.65 -5.46 -5.81
CA SER A 29 -10.67 -4.45 -6.07
C SER A 29 -10.18 -3.39 -7.07
N ALA A 30 -8.94 -2.88 -6.91
CA ALA A 30 -8.36 -1.92 -7.83
C ALA A 30 -8.23 -2.48 -9.25
N ARG A 31 -7.79 -3.74 -9.39
CA ARG A 31 -7.72 -4.45 -10.68
C ARG A 31 -9.11 -4.64 -11.31
N ARG A 32 -10.12 -4.95 -10.50
CA ARG A 32 -11.52 -5.02 -10.95
C ARG A 32 -12.01 -3.65 -11.44
N LEU A 33 -11.74 -2.58 -10.69
CA LEU A 33 -12.08 -1.21 -11.06
C LEU A 33 -11.41 -0.80 -12.38
N ALA A 34 -10.12 -1.10 -12.55
CA ALA A 34 -9.38 -0.83 -13.78
C ALA A 34 -10.05 -1.46 -14.99
N ARG A 35 -10.42 -2.75 -14.92
CA ARG A 35 -11.16 -3.41 -16.02
C ARG A 35 -12.46 -2.69 -16.35
N GLY A 36 -13.19 -2.19 -15.33
CA GLY A 36 -14.41 -1.42 -15.54
C GLY A 36 -14.18 -0.08 -16.22
N ILE A 37 -13.18 0.69 -15.78
CA ILE A 37 -12.81 1.96 -16.42
C ILE A 37 -12.38 1.75 -17.87
N TYR A 38 -11.57 0.72 -18.15
CA TYR A 38 -11.19 0.41 -19.54
C TYR A 38 -12.37 -0.04 -20.40
N ARG A 39 -13.36 -0.76 -19.83
CA ARG A 39 -14.61 -1.08 -20.54
C ARG A 39 -15.44 0.18 -20.80
N ALA A 40 -15.64 1.02 -19.79
CA ALA A 40 -16.36 2.28 -19.92
C ALA A 40 -15.69 3.21 -20.94
N SER A 41 -14.36 3.25 -21.00
CA SER A 41 -13.60 4.08 -21.95
C SER A 41 -13.81 3.75 -23.43
N ARG A 42 -14.44 2.60 -23.72
CA ARG A 42 -14.75 2.13 -25.08
C ARG A 42 -16.23 2.32 -25.44
N THR A 43 -17.05 2.82 -24.51
CA THR A 43 -18.46 3.09 -24.80
C THR A 43 -18.58 4.31 -25.71
N GLN A 44 -19.67 4.37 -26.49
CA GLN A 44 -19.93 5.51 -27.38
C GLN A 44 -19.94 6.85 -26.64
N LEU A 45 -20.38 6.85 -25.37
CA LEU A 45 -20.50 8.06 -24.57
C LEU A 45 -19.12 8.59 -24.13
N LEU A 46 -18.25 7.74 -23.59
CA LEU A 46 -16.98 8.17 -23.01
C LEU A 46 -15.81 8.15 -24.01
N LYS A 47 -15.94 7.44 -25.14
CA LYS A 47 -14.82 7.28 -26.09
C LYS A 47 -14.36 8.61 -26.71
N ASP A 48 -15.27 9.58 -26.88
CA ASP A 48 -15.02 10.83 -27.61
C ASP A 48 -14.45 11.94 -26.71
N ASP A 49 -14.66 11.86 -25.39
CA ASP A 49 -14.00 12.75 -24.43
C ASP A 49 -12.60 12.20 -24.08
N TYR A 50 -11.64 12.49 -24.97
CA TYR A 50 -10.26 12.01 -24.83
C TYR A 50 -9.63 12.41 -23.49
N VAL A 51 -9.82 13.65 -23.06
CA VAL A 51 -9.13 14.20 -21.88
C VAL A 51 -9.61 13.51 -20.61
N LEU A 52 -10.92 13.48 -20.36
CA LEU A 52 -11.46 12.86 -19.16
C LEU A 52 -11.18 11.36 -19.13
N ARG A 53 -11.36 10.70 -20.29
CA ARG A 53 -11.09 9.27 -20.45
C ARG A 53 -9.65 8.90 -20.10
N GLU A 54 -8.67 9.65 -20.59
CA GLU A 54 -7.26 9.37 -20.29
C GLU A 54 -6.91 9.68 -18.82
N GLN A 55 -7.47 10.74 -18.23
CA GLN A 55 -7.27 11.01 -16.80
C GLN A 55 -7.83 9.90 -15.91
N MET A 56 -9.04 9.39 -16.23
CA MET A 56 -9.63 8.25 -15.53
C MET A 56 -8.77 6.98 -15.63
N LYS A 57 -8.21 6.69 -16.82
CA LYS A 57 -7.29 5.55 -17.01
C LYS A 57 -6.01 5.72 -16.19
N ARG A 58 -5.42 6.91 -16.18
CA ARG A 58 -4.21 7.21 -15.39
C ARG A 58 -4.48 7.04 -13.89
N ALA A 59 -5.57 7.62 -13.40
CA ALA A 59 -5.96 7.53 -12.01
C ALA A 59 -6.20 6.07 -11.59
N VAL A 60 -6.95 5.28 -12.37
CA VAL A 60 -7.24 3.89 -11.99
C VAL A 60 -6.01 2.97 -12.03
N VAL A 61 -5.10 3.16 -12.99
CA VAL A 61 -3.84 2.42 -13.05
C VAL A 61 -2.96 2.79 -11.85
N SER A 62 -2.89 4.07 -11.51
CA SER A 62 -2.13 4.58 -10.36
C SER A 62 -2.54 3.93 -9.04
N ILE A 63 -3.83 3.65 -8.82
CA ILE A 63 -4.30 2.97 -7.60
C ILE A 63 -3.60 1.61 -7.43
N GLY A 64 -3.65 0.77 -8.47
CA GLY A 64 -3.05 -0.57 -8.44
C GLY A 64 -1.53 -0.52 -8.36
N SER A 65 -0.90 0.37 -9.14
CA SER A 65 0.56 0.52 -9.18
C SER A 65 1.14 0.95 -7.83
N ASN A 66 0.53 1.94 -7.16
CA ASN A 66 1.00 2.40 -5.85
C ASN A 66 0.82 1.35 -4.74
N ILE A 67 -0.22 0.49 -4.82
CA ILE A 67 -0.38 -0.64 -3.90
C ILE A 67 0.76 -1.64 -4.09
N ALA A 68 1.06 -2.03 -5.34
CA ALA A 68 2.11 -2.98 -5.67
C ALA A 68 3.50 -2.43 -5.31
N GLU A 69 3.80 -1.19 -5.72
CA GLU A 69 5.08 -0.53 -5.44
C GLU A 69 5.34 -0.40 -3.94
N GLY A 70 4.32 0.02 -3.17
CA GLY A 70 4.43 0.08 -1.71
C GLY A 70 4.74 -1.29 -1.11
N TYR A 71 4.17 -2.37 -1.67
CA TYR A 71 4.39 -3.75 -1.25
C TYR A 71 5.81 -4.24 -1.49
N GLU A 72 6.31 -4.03 -2.69
CA GLU A 72 7.65 -4.50 -3.08
C GLU A 72 8.80 -3.70 -2.41
N ARG A 73 8.59 -2.42 -2.07
CA ARG A 73 9.65 -1.56 -1.48
C ARG A 73 10.04 -1.94 -0.06
N GLY A 74 9.14 -2.61 0.65
CA GLY A 74 9.50 -3.44 1.79
C GLY A 74 9.77 -2.77 3.14
N THR A 75 9.63 -1.45 3.26
CA THR A 75 9.54 -0.80 4.58
C THR A 75 8.08 -0.47 4.90
N ARG A 76 7.71 -0.52 6.19
CA ARG A 76 6.36 -0.13 6.66
C ARG A 76 5.99 1.30 6.23
N LYS A 77 6.95 2.23 6.30
CA LYS A 77 6.77 3.62 5.89
C LYS A 77 6.37 3.72 4.42
N GLN A 78 7.14 3.11 3.53
CA GLN A 78 6.84 3.08 2.09
C GLN A 78 5.54 2.34 1.77
N HIS A 79 5.24 1.29 2.53
CA HIS A 79 3.95 0.59 2.45
C HIS A 79 2.78 1.54 2.72
N ILE A 80 2.86 2.32 3.80
CA ILE A 80 1.84 3.30 4.18
C ILE A 80 1.75 4.43 3.15
N GLU A 81 2.90 4.98 2.72
CA GLU A 81 2.98 6.03 1.70
C GLU A 81 2.30 5.60 0.39
N GLY A 82 2.63 4.41 -0.14
CA GLY A 82 2.00 3.89 -1.35
C GLY A 82 0.47 3.76 -1.21
N ARG A 83 -0.03 3.41 -0.03
CA ARG A 83 -1.50 3.35 0.20
C ARG A 83 -2.14 4.74 0.28
N TYR A 84 -1.44 5.74 0.81
CA TYR A 84 -1.92 7.12 0.76
C TYR A 84 -1.98 7.66 -0.67
N LEU A 85 -0.96 7.39 -1.49
CA LEU A 85 -0.95 7.74 -2.91
C LEU A 85 -2.10 7.04 -3.66
N ALA A 86 -2.27 5.73 -3.45
CA ALA A 86 -3.39 4.98 -4.02
C ALA A 86 -4.76 5.55 -3.59
N LYS A 87 -4.89 5.97 -2.32
CA LYS A 87 -6.13 6.59 -1.81
C LYS A 87 -6.39 7.96 -2.42
N GLY A 88 -5.33 8.74 -2.68
CA GLY A 88 -5.40 9.99 -3.44
C GLY A 88 -5.92 9.75 -4.86
N SER A 89 -5.32 8.82 -5.60
CA SER A 89 -5.78 8.46 -6.95
C SER A 89 -7.21 7.89 -6.98
N ALA A 90 -7.64 7.16 -5.94
CA ALA A 90 -9.03 6.72 -5.82
C ALA A 90 -10.01 7.89 -5.59
N GLY A 91 -9.60 8.92 -4.84
CA GLY A 91 -10.37 10.15 -4.66
C GLY A 91 -10.50 10.93 -5.97
N GLU A 92 -9.39 11.09 -6.70
CA GLU A 92 -9.36 11.73 -8.02
C GLU A 92 -10.27 11.01 -9.02
N LEU A 93 -10.14 9.68 -9.13
CA LEU A 93 -10.98 8.87 -10.02
C LEU A 93 -12.46 8.99 -9.66
N ARG A 94 -12.81 8.99 -8.37
CA ARG A 94 -14.20 9.15 -7.93
C ARG A 94 -14.77 10.52 -8.33
N SER A 95 -13.97 11.57 -8.23
CA SER A 95 -14.34 12.90 -8.72
C SER A 95 -14.62 12.87 -10.23
N GLN A 96 -13.74 12.24 -11.01
CA GLN A 96 -13.90 12.12 -12.46
C GLN A 96 -15.11 11.26 -12.86
N ILE A 97 -15.42 10.20 -12.11
CA ILE A 97 -16.63 9.38 -12.32
C ILE A 97 -17.91 10.21 -12.11
N LEU A 98 -17.94 11.06 -11.07
CA LEU A 98 -19.06 11.97 -10.83
C LEU A 98 -19.19 12.98 -11.98
N THR A 99 -18.10 13.63 -12.37
CA THR A 99 -18.10 14.55 -13.52
C THR A 99 -18.61 13.87 -14.79
N ALA A 100 -18.13 12.66 -15.10
CA ALA A 100 -18.56 11.90 -16.27
C ALA A 100 -20.06 11.56 -16.23
N ARG A 101 -20.64 11.32 -15.05
CA ARG A 101 -22.09 11.14 -14.89
C ARG A 101 -22.83 12.45 -15.14
N ASP A 102 -22.39 13.53 -14.51
CA ASP A 102 -23.06 14.83 -14.55
C ASP A 102 -23.13 15.41 -15.97
N VAL A 103 -22.12 15.14 -16.80
CA VAL A 103 -22.10 15.54 -18.22
C VAL A 103 -22.65 14.48 -19.18
N GLY A 104 -23.26 13.39 -18.67
CA GLY A 104 -23.93 12.39 -19.50
C GLY A 104 -23.01 11.43 -20.26
N LEU A 105 -21.73 11.31 -19.86
CA LEU A 105 -20.75 10.40 -20.46
C LEU A 105 -20.81 8.97 -19.90
N LEU A 106 -21.60 8.73 -18.83
CA LEU A 106 -21.85 7.42 -18.25
C LEU A 106 -23.35 7.17 -18.12
N ASP A 107 -23.80 5.98 -18.52
CA ASP A 107 -25.13 5.50 -18.17
C ASP A 107 -25.21 5.14 -16.67
N GLU A 108 -26.43 5.16 -16.12
CA GLU A 108 -26.67 4.98 -14.68
C GLU A 108 -26.13 3.65 -14.15
N ARG A 109 -26.19 2.57 -14.94
CA ARG A 109 -25.69 1.25 -14.53
C ARG A 109 -24.17 1.25 -14.46
N THR A 110 -23.49 1.80 -15.46
CA THR A 110 -22.04 1.93 -15.49
C THR A 110 -21.55 2.85 -14.38
N PHE A 111 -22.18 4.01 -14.20
CA PHE A 111 -21.88 4.94 -13.11
C PHE A 111 -22.00 4.25 -11.75
N THR A 112 -23.15 3.65 -11.45
CA THR A 112 -23.42 3.02 -10.14
C THR A 112 -22.37 1.96 -9.82
N TRP A 113 -22.02 1.12 -10.80
CA TRP A 113 -21.01 0.09 -10.61
C TRP A 113 -19.62 0.70 -10.39
N LEU A 114 -19.18 1.65 -11.23
CA LEU A 114 -17.84 2.25 -11.11
C LEU A 114 -17.69 2.99 -9.79
N TYR A 115 -18.69 3.78 -9.41
CA TYR A 115 -18.69 4.54 -8.18
C TYR A 115 -18.62 3.63 -6.95
N SER A 116 -19.46 2.59 -6.90
CA SER A 116 -19.47 1.61 -5.80
C SER A 116 -18.12 0.89 -5.63
N VAL A 117 -17.50 0.46 -6.74
CA VAL A 117 -16.19 -0.22 -6.67
C VAL A 117 -15.07 0.73 -6.29
N CYS A 118 -15.11 1.99 -6.75
CA CYS A 118 -14.14 3.02 -6.39
C CYS A 118 -14.24 3.39 -4.90
N GLU A 119 -15.45 3.49 -4.37
CA GLU A 119 -15.70 3.69 -2.94
C GLU A 119 -15.21 2.49 -2.11
N GLN A 120 -15.50 1.26 -2.55
CA GLN A 120 -15.00 0.04 -1.93
C GLN A 120 -13.47 0.06 -1.83
N CYS A 121 -12.77 0.43 -2.90
CA CYS A 121 -11.30 0.57 -2.90
C CYS A 121 -10.86 1.61 -1.87
N SER A 122 -11.51 2.77 -1.82
CA SER A 122 -11.18 3.86 -0.89
C SER A 122 -11.30 3.42 0.57
N ARG A 123 -12.38 2.69 0.91
CA ARG A 123 -12.57 2.15 2.27
C ARG A 123 -11.53 1.08 2.61
N GLN A 124 -11.26 0.16 1.68
CA GLN A 124 -10.25 -0.88 1.88
C GLN A 124 -8.85 -0.28 2.09
N LEU A 125 -8.48 0.75 1.33
CA LEU A 125 -7.24 1.50 1.53
C LEU A 125 -7.17 2.15 2.90
N ALA A 126 -8.24 2.84 3.33
CA ALA A 126 -8.31 3.48 4.64
C ALA A 126 -8.17 2.47 5.79
N MET A 127 -8.90 1.35 5.71
CA MET A 127 -8.82 0.26 6.69
C MET A 127 -7.42 -0.33 6.74
N TYR A 128 -6.78 -0.52 5.58
CA TYR A 128 -5.45 -1.11 5.52
C TYR A 128 -4.38 -0.15 6.07
N ILE A 129 -4.46 1.15 5.76
CA ILE A 129 -3.59 2.18 6.37
C ILE A 129 -3.73 2.14 7.89
N ALA A 130 -4.96 2.16 8.41
CA ALA A 130 -5.22 2.15 9.84
C ALA A 130 -4.69 0.86 10.52
N HIS A 131 -4.86 -0.29 9.87
CA HIS A 131 -4.27 -1.55 10.33
C HIS A 131 -2.74 -1.46 10.38
N LEU A 132 -2.10 -1.02 9.30
CA LEU A 132 -0.65 -0.87 9.24
C LEU A 132 -0.12 0.14 10.25
N GLN A 133 -0.88 1.17 10.63
CA GLN A 133 -0.49 2.15 11.65
C GLN A 133 -0.63 1.61 13.08
N ARG A 134 -1.62 0.75 13.35
CA ARG A 134 -1.81 0.12 14.66
C ARG A 134 -0.85 -1.05 14.90
N THR A 135 -0.58 -1.85 13.87
CA THR A 135 0.28 -3.03 14.00
C THR A 135 1.75 -2.60 14.03
N GLN A 136 2.36 -2.65 15.22
CA GLN A 136 3.77 -2.33 15.46
C GLN A 136 4.74 -3.43 15.01
N ALA A 137 4.23 -4.55 14.48
CA ALA A 137 5.05 -5.69 14.08
C ALA A 137 5.94 -5.32 12.87
N ARG A 138 7.20 -5.76 12.93
CA ARG A 138 8.18 -5.69 11.85
C ARG A 138 7.61 -6.29 10.57
N ILE A 139 6.96 -5.48 9.72
CA ILE A 139 6.73 -5.84 8.33
C ILE A 139 8.11 -5.79 7.68
N ARG A 140 8.81 -6.93 7.73
CA ARG A 140 10.06 -7.15 7.00
C ARG A 140 9.65 -7.33 5.55
N GLY A 141 9.80 -6.29 4.76
CA GLY A 141 9.69 -6.46 3.33
C GLY A 141 10.83 -7.29 2.77
N THR A 142 10.55 -7.83 1.60
CA THR A 142 11.44 -8.67 0.79
C THR A 142 12.82 -8.07 0.58
N LYS A 143 12.95 -6.74 0.58
CA LYS A 143 14.22 -6.02 0.38
C LYS A 143 15.34 -6.36 1.40
N TYR A 144 15.00 -6.79 2.62
CA TYR A 144 16.01 -7.15 3.66
C TYR A 144 16.00 -8.63 4.07
N ALA A 145 15.17 -9.47 3.43
CA ALA A 145 15.13 -10.89 3.73
C ALA A 145 16.47 -11.59 3.42
N GLY A 146 17.19 -11.13 2.38
CA GLY A 146 18.49 -11.70 1.98
C GLY A 146 19.71 -11.23 2.78
N GLN A 147 19.69 -10.03 3.39
CA GLN A 147 20.88 -9.49 4.08
C GLN A 147 21.07 -10.00 5.52
N THR A 148 20.01 -10.55 6.13
CA THR A 148 20.09 -11.02 7.52
C THR A 148 20.82 -12.36 7.65
N LEU A 149 20.80 -13.21 6.60
CA LEU A 149 21.47 -14.53 6.63
C LEU A 149 23.00 -14.43 6.45
N SER A 150 23.52 -13.33 5.90
CA SER A 150 24.96 -13.13 5.71
C SER A 150 25.67 -12.67 7.00
N ARG A 151 25.01 -11.90 7.87
CA ARG A 151 25.63 -11.42 9.14
C ARG A 151 25.62 -12.46 10.26
N ALA A 152 24.76 -13.47 10.19
CA ALA A 152 24.70 -14.53 11.21
C ALA A 152 25.87 -15.52 11.12
N SER A 153 26.58 -15.58 9.99
CA SER A 153 27.75 -16.47 9.83
C SER A 153 29.07 -15.83 10.23
N SER A 154 29.16 -14.50 10.35
CA SER A 154 30.40 -13.79 10.67
C SER A 154 30.66 -13.58 12.17
N ASP A 155 29.65 -13.79 13.02
CA ASP A 155 29.75 -13.55 14.48
C ASP A 155 29.98 -14.84 15.30
N ALA A 156 30.05 -16.01 14.65
CA ALA A 156 30.21 -17.31 15.33
C ALA A 156 31.67 -17.77 15.53
N GLU A 157 32.66 -17.06 15.00
CA GLU A 157 34.09 -17.42 15.09
C GLU A 157 34.91 -16.46 15.98
N ARG A 158 34.46 -16.19 17.20
CA ARG A 158 35.33 -15.57 18.21
C ARG A 158 35.38 -16.40 19.49
N HIS A 159 36.50 -17.11 19.65
CA HIS A 159 36.90 -17.84 20.85
C HIS A 159 37.02 -16.92 22.07
N PRO A 160 36.79 -17.43 23.30
CA PRO A 160 37.03 -16.69 24.53
C PRO A 160 38.49 -16.88 24.98
N GLU A 161 39.24 -15.78 25.09
CA GLU A 161 40.48 -15.75 25.88
C GLU A 161 40.34 -14.80 27.07
N SER A 162 41.16 -15.10 28.07
CA SER A 162 41.03 -14.90 29.50
C SER A 162 41.31 -13.49 30.05
N SER A 163 40.59 -13.20 31.13
CA SER A 163 40.91 -12.35 32.30
C SER A 163 42.19 -11.50 32.33
N SER A 164 42.01 -10.18 32.59
CA SER A 164 42.74 -9.45 33.65
C SER A 164 42.05 -8.12 33.98
N SER A 165 41.87 -7.86 35.28
CA SER A 165 41.19 -6.71 35.90
C SER A 165 41.91 -5.34 35.71
N PRO A 166 41.26 -4.20 36.05
CA PRO A 166 41.59 -2.86 35.53
C PRO A 166 42.35 -1.97 36.54
N PRO A 167 42.81 -0.77 36.13
CA PRO A 167 43.00 0.33 37.06
C PRO A 167 42.00 1.49 36.82
N SER A 168 41.44 1.89 37.95
CA SER A 168 40.74 3.14 38.26
C SER A 168 41.52 4.40 37.89
N HIS A 169 40.86 5.44 37.35
CA HIS A 169 41.04 6.86 37.74
C HIS A 169 39.99 7.76 37.04
N LEU A 170 39.26 8.54 37.83
CA LEU A 170 38.46 9.73 37.49
C LEU A 170 38.65 10.71 38.68
N PRO A 171 38.33 12.01 38.61
CA PRO A 171 37.81 12.81 37.49
C PRO A 171 38.53 14.17 37.31
N THR A 172 38.20 14.94 36.26
CA THR A 172 38.05 16.41 36.37
C THR A 172 37.36 17.01 35.13
N LEU A 173 36.28 17.77 35.36
CA LEU A 173 35.65 18.78 34.50
C LEU A 173 36.21 20.16 34.93
N PRO A 174 36.34 21.20 34.07
CA PRO A 174 35.20 22.04 33.61
C PRO A 174 35.50 22.82 32.29
N PRO A 175 34.85 23.96 31.93
CA PRO A 175 33.44 24.37 32.02
C PRO A 175 32.80 24.62 30.63
N SER A 176 31.50 24.89 30.68
CA SER A 176 30.60 25.39 29.63
C SER A 176 31.04 26.69 28.95
N HIS A 177 30.91 26.77 27.62
CA HIS A 177 30.61 28.02 26.92
C HIS A 177 29.52 27.85 25.86
N SER A 178 28.58 28.79 25.93
CA SER A 178 27.43 29.02 25.08
C SER A 178 27.82 29.59 23.71
N SER A 179 26.96 29.32 22.72
CA SER A 179 26.43 30.25 21.71
C SER A 179 26.60 29.84 20.26
N GLY A 180 25.52 30.05 19.50
CA GLY A 180 25.63 30.55 18.13
C GLY A 180 25.00 29.68 17.06
N VAL A 181 23.69 29.85 16.88
CA VAL A 181 22.93 29.39 15.71
C VAL A 181 23.27 30.29 14.51
N ILE A 182 23.58 29.67 13.37
CA ILE A 182 23.58 30.19 11.98
C ILE A 182 23.21 28.95 11.16
N ASP A 183 22.25 28.88 10.23
CA ASP A 183 21.83 29.68 9.07
C ASP A 183 20.47 29.02 8.65
N GLY A 184 19.38 29.70 8.29
CA GLY A 184 19.20 30.54 7.10
C GLY A 184 18.66 29.73 5.92
N SER A 185 17.72 30.34 5.19
CA SER A 185 17.12 29.94 3.90
C SER A 185 15.69 29.37 3.95
N LEU A 186 14.76 30.30 3.68
CA LEU A 186 13.56 30.26 2.82
C LEU A 186 13.08 28.89 2.33
#